data_AF-A0A2N5ZFW3-F1
#
_entry.id   AF-A0A2N5ZFW3-F1
#
_cell.length_a   1.000
_cell.length_b   1.000
_cell.length_c   1.000
_cell.angle_alpha   90.00
_cell.angle_beta   90.00
_cell.angle_gamma   90.00
#
_symmetry.space_group_name_H-M   'P 1'
#
loop_
_entity.id
_entity.type
_entity.pdbx_description
1 polymer ?
#
loop_
_entity_poly.entity_id
_entity_poly.type
_entity_poly.pdbx_seq_one_letter_code
_entity_poly.pdbx_strand_id
1 'polypeptide(L)'
;MKRTKIILTMIIFLTIIISAKEYRYSIGQCDVIENALGDIIDIEIIYNGSIKRSDIYLHFGRNGWQDIKDIHGYRNSFMFRVSRDTISLEMCFYSADGIWDNNYGQDYRINLRGFLPDSVISSLGDSLSKYDLIKERYQRIRQSIYYLEQIQRSDDQSRQLRVLYELKNVAEQILPEIMRVKDIKKGSDLEQRYTEFLIKTDCL
;
A
#
# COMPACT_ATOMS: atom_id res chain seq x y z
N MET A 1 -12.40 28.60 -15.31
CA MET A 1 -11.67 28.42 -14.03
C MET A 1 -12.44 27.70 -12.92
N LYS A 2 -13.74 27.96 -12.66
CA LYS A 2 -14.48 27.28 -11.58
C LYS A 2 -14.67 25.76 -11.80
N ARG A 3 -14.90 25.31 -13.04
CA ARG A 3 -15.07 23.88 -13.40
C ARG A 3 -13.79 23.04 -13.17
N THR A 4 -12.62 23.58 -13.49
CA THR A 4 -11.32 22.91 -13.29
C THR A 4 -11.02 22.66 -11.81
N LYS A 5 -11.39 23.59 -10.93
CA LYS A 5 -11.25 23.41 -9.47
C LYS A 5 -12.17 22.30 -8.95
N ILE A 6 -13.41 22.22 -9.43
CA ILE A 6 -14.38 21.20 -8.97
C ILE A 6 -13.95 19.79 -9.41
N ILE A 7 -13.48 19.61 -10.64
CA ILE A 7 -12.97 18.31 -11.14
C ILE A 7 -11.73 17.89 -10.36
N LEU A 8 -10.80 18.82 -10.09
CA LEU A 8 -9.61 18.53 -9.29
C LEU A 8 -9.98 18.15 -7.86
N THR A 9 -10.93 18.86 -7.23
CA THR A 9 -11.42 18.52 -5.89
C THR A 9 -12.14 17.17 -5.87
N MET A 10 -12.91 16.81 -6.92
CA MET A 10 -13.56 15.50 -7.02
C MET A 10 -12.58 14.36 -7.26
N ILE A 11 -11.55 14.56 -8.10
CA ILE A 11 -10.48 13.58 -8.28
C ILE A 11 -9.75 13.43 -6.95
N ILE A 12 -9.43 14.51 -6.25
CA ILE A 12 -8.82 14.47 -4.92
C ILE A 12 -9.73 13.72 -3.94
N PHE A 13 -11.04 14.00 -3.90
CA PHE A 13 -11.98 13.36 -2.97
C PHE A 13 -12.21 11.87 -3.27
N LEU A 14 -12.36 11.51 -4.54
CA LEU A 14 -12.48 10.11 -4.98
C LEU A 14 -11.16 9.37 -4.74
N THR A 15 -10.02 10.03 -4.93
CA THR A 15 -8.72 9.42 -4.66
C THR A 15 -8.47 9.30 -3.16
N ILE A 16 -8.90 10.25 -2.32
CA ILE A 16 -8.91 10.16 -0.85
C ILE A 16 -9.75 8.96 -0.38
N ILE A 17 -10.95 8.77 -0.92
CA ILE A 17 -11.83 7.64 -0.57
C ILE A 17 -11.18 6.28 -0.92
N ILE A 18 -10.31 6.23 -1.93
CA ILE A 18 -9.64 5.00 -2.36
C ILE A 18 -8.19 4.90 -1.80
N SER A 19 -7.65 5.95 -1.15
CA SER A 19 -6.21 6.11 -0.80
C SER A 19 -5.80 5.78 0.65
N ALA A 20 -6.51 4.89 1.33
CA ALA A 20 -6.05 4.35 2.62
C ALA A 20 -6.37 2.86 2.79
N LYS A 21 -5.93 2.00 1.86
CA LYS A 21 -5.80 0.57 2.19
C LYS A 21 -4.52 0.30 2.97
N GLU A 22 -4.55 0.61 4.25
CA GLU A 22 -3.80 -0.15 5.25
C GLU A 22 -4.25 -1.61 5.08
N TYR A 23 -3.34 -2.50 4.73
CA TYR A 23 -3.68 -3.92 4.67
C TYR A 23 -3.49 -4.49 6.05
N ARG A 24 -4.60 -4.53 6.79
CA ARG A 24 -4.68 -5.16 8.09
C ARG A 24 -5.25 -6.56 7.95
N TYR A 25 -4.53 -7.55 8.44
CA TYR A 25 -5.00 -8.93 8.45
C TYR A 25 -4.30 -9.73 9.56
N SER A 26 -4.90 -10.83 9.97
CA SER A 26 -4.39 -11.64 11.08
C SER A 26 -3.83 -12.98 10.57
N ILE A 27 -2.72 -13.42 11.14
CA ILE A 27 -2.14 -14.76 10.93
C ILE A 27 -1.90 -15.39 12.30
N GLY A 28 -2.70 -16.39 12.63
CA GLY A 28 -2.65 -17.05 13.94
C GLY A 28 -2.84 -16.03 15.07
N GLN A 29 -1.78 -15.76 15.81
CA GLN A 29 -1.77 -14.86 16.97
C GLN A 29 -1.19 -13.47 16.65
N CYS A 30 -1.00 -13.12 15.38
CA CYS A 30 -0.43 -11.85 14.97
C CYS A 30 -1.43 -11.05 14.12
N ASP A 31 -1.50 -9.74 14.35
CA ASP A 31 -2.04 -8.80 13.36
C ASP A 31 -0.89 -8.18 12.58
N VAL A 32 -1.05 -8.08 11.26
CA VAL A 32 -0.06 -7.56 10.33
C VAL A 32 -0.62 -6.32 9.68
N ILE A 33 0.18 -5.26 9.65
CA ILE A 33 -0.09 -4.00 8.95
C ILE A 33 1.04 -3.75 7.97
N GLU A 34 0.70 -3.64 6.68
CA GLU A 34 1.65 -3.38 5.60
C GLU A 34 1.43 -2.01 4.96
N ASN A 35 2.52 -1.24 4.82
CA ASN A 35 2.54 0.03 4.11
C ASN A 35 3.75 0.08 3.16
N ALA A 36 3.53 -0.03 1.85
CA ALA A 36 4.60 0.15 0.88
C ALA A 36 4.90 1.64 0.64
N LEU A 37 6.18 1.99 0.52
CA LEU A 37 6.72 3.31 0.18
C LEU A 37 7.96 3.14 -0.73
N GLY A 38 7.82 3.37 -2.04
CA GLY A 38 8.91 3.10 -2.99
C GLY A 38 9.40 1.64 -2.93
N ASP A 39 10.71 1.42 -2.87
CA ASP A 39 11.34 0.10 -2.83
C ASP A 39 11.33 -0.57 -1.45
N ILE A 40 10.62 0.01 -0.48
CA ILE A 40 10.55 -0.46 0.90
C ILE A 40 9.09 -0.76 1.26
N ILE A 41 8.90 -1.77 2.10
CA ILE A 41 7.64 -2.08 2.77
C ILE A 41 7.87 -1.83 4.27
N ASP A 42 7.14 -0.87 4.83
CA ASP A 42 7.01 -0.68 6.28
C ASP A 42 6.02 -1.73 6.80
N ILE A 43 6.44 -2.48 7.81
CA ILE A 43 5.67 -3.56 8.41
C ILE A 43 5.54 -3.28 9.90
N GLU A 44 4.31 -3.36 10.39
CA GLU A 44 4.01 -3.45 11.80
C GLU A 44 3.37 -4.81 12.11
N ILE A 45 3.91 -5.49 13.11
CA ILE A 45 3.40 -6.75 13.65
C ILE A 45 2.93 -6.50 15.07
N ILE A 46 1.68 -6.83 15.36
CA ILE A 46 1.11 -6.81 16.71
C ILE A 46 0.94 -8.24 17.17
N TYR A 47 1.70 -8.64 18.19
CA TYR A 47 1.65 -9.99 18.75
C TYR A 47 0.61 -10.09 19.88
N ASN A 48 -0.39 -10.93 19.67
CA ASN A 48 -1.51 -11.19 20.58
C ASN A 48 -1.40 -12.57 21.26
N GLY A 49 -0.21 -13.17 21.24
CA GLY A 49 -0.04 -14.56 21.64
C GLY A 49 0.09 -14.84 23.12
N SER A 50 0.66 -16.02 23.40
CA SER A 50 0.67 -16.61 24.74
C SER A 50 1.74 -16.04 25.67
N ILE A 51 2.82 -15.46 25.15
CA ILE A 51 3.87 -14.83 25.97
C ILE A 51 3.29 -13.57 26.63
N LYS A 52 3.20 -13.56 27.96
CA LYS A 52 2.62 -12.45 28.77
C LYS A 52 3.65 -11.50 29.39
N ARG A 53 4.88 -11.47 28.88
CA ARG A 53 5.99 -10.68 29.43
C ARG A 53 6.14 -9.33 28.71
N SER A 54 6.78 -8.35 29.35
CA SER A 54 7.03 -7.02 28.76
C SER A 54 8.10 -7.03 27.68
N ASP A 55 9.05 -7.97 27.77
CA ASP A 55 10.25 -7.99 26.95
C ASP A 55 10.14 -9.14 25.95
N ILE A 56 9.43 -8.87 24.86
CA ILE A 56 9.23 -9.80 23.74
C ILE A 56 10.06 -9.30 22.56
N TYR A 57 10.73 -10.24 21.91
CA TYR A 57 11.52 -10.05 20.71
C TYR A 57 10.84 -10.77 19.55
N LEU A 58 10.87 -10.13 18.38
CA LEU A 58 10.53 -10.74 17.11
C LEU A 58 11.82 -11.21 16.47
N HIS A 59 11.96 -12.52 16.30
CA HIS A 59 12.97 -13.15 15.48
C HIS A 59 12.38 -13.37 14.08
N PHE A 60 12.92 -12.72 13.05
CA PHE A 60 12.38 -12.86 11.71
C PHE A 60 13.47 -12.97 10.65
N GLY A 61 13.13 -13.61 9.54
CA GLY A 61 13.89 -13.63 8.31
C GLY A 61 12.98 -13.47 7.09
N ARG A 62 13.59 -13.25 5.92
CA ARG A 62 12.86 -13.11 4.65
C ARG A 62 13.15 -14.27 3.72
N ASN A 63 12.19 -14.58 2.83
CA ASN A 63 12.38 -15.50 1.70
C ASN A 63 13.02 -16.85 2.10
N GLY A 64 12.52 -17.47 3.18
CA GLY A 64 13.07 -18.70 3.74
C GLY A 64 14.21 -18.45 4.72
N TRP A 65 13.99 -17.60 5.72
CA TRP A 65 14.95 -17.31 6.80
C TRP A 65 16.29 -16.70 6.35
N GLN A 66 16.31 -15.89 5.29
CA GLN A 66 17.44 -15.05 4.93
C GLN A 66 17.47 -13.77 5.76
N ASP A 67 18.65 -13.15 5.92
CA ASP A 67 18.85 -11.87 6.61
C ASP A 67 18.17 -11.79 7.98
N ILE A 68 18.35 -12.85 8.77
CA ILE A 68 17.73 -13.01 10.08
C ILE A 68 18.07 -11.83 11.00
N LYS A 69 17.06 -11.32 11.70
CA LYS A 69 17.18 -10.23 12.66
C LYS A 69 16.27 -10.44 13.86
N ASP A 70 16.71 -9.89 14.98
CA ASP A 70 15.94 -9.78 16.20
C ASP A 70 15.55 -8.32 16.44
N ILE A 71 14.28 -8.08 16.76
CA ILE A 71 13.77 -6.75 17.08
C ILE A 71 13.04 -6.81 18.41
N HIS A 72 13.45 -5.94 19.34
CA HIS A 72 12.74 -5.76 20.59
C HIS A 72 11.42 -5.01 20.35
N GLY A 73 10.32 -5.59 20.82
CA GLY A 73 9.00 -5.00 20.69
C GLY A 73 8.72 -3.97 21.77
N TYR A 74 7.85 -3.01 21.47
CA TYR A 74 7.25 -2.14 22.47
C TYR A 74 5.77 -2.43 22.59
N ARG A 75 5.32 -2.90 23.76
CA ARG A 75 3.92 -3.30 24.01
C ARG A 75 3.41 -4.31 22.97
N ASN A 76 4.24 -5.31 22.66
CA ASN A 76 3.98 -6.35 21.66
C ASN A 76 3.81 -5.85 20.21
N SER A 77 4.14 -4.58 19.93
CA SER A 77 4.24 -4.05 18.57
C SER A 77 5.70 -4.02 18.11
N PHE A 78 5.92 -4.48 16.88
CA PHE A 78 7.22 -4.56 16.23
C PHE A 78 7.12 -3.84 14.89
N MET A 79 7.99 -2.85 14.68
CA MET A 79 8.02 -2.07 13.43
C MET A 79 9.37 -2.25 12.75
N PHE A 80 9.34 -2.57 11.46
CA PHE A 80 10.55 -2.72 10.66
C PHE A 80 10.31 -2.50 9.18
N ARG A 81 11.41 -2.46 8.43
CA ARG A 81 11.43 -2.24 7.00
C ARG A 81 12.04 -3.42 6.30
N VAL A 82 11.39 -3.84 5.22
CA VAL A 82 11.93 -4.84 4.31
C VAL A 82 11.95 -4.30 2.89
N SER A 83 12.87 -4.82 2.09
CA SER A 83 12.92 -4.48 0.67
C SER A 83 11.73 -5.09 -0.06
N ARG A 84 11.28 -4.42 -1.13
CA ARG A 84 10.14 -4.82 -1.96
C ARG A 84 10.35 -6.17 -2.68
N ASP A 85 11.58 -6.62 -2.82
CA ASP A 85 11.91 -7.98 -3.29
C ASP A 85 11.57 -9.09 -2.26
N THR A 86 11.08 -8.73 -1.07
CA THR A 86 10.64 -9.68 -0.05
C THR A 86 9.28 -10.29 -0.44
N ILE A 87 9.27 -11.60 -0.65
CA ILE A 87 8.09 -12.39 -1.04
C ILE A 87 7.42 -12.96 0.21
N SER A 88 8.22 -13.46 1.15
CA SER A 88 7.73 -14.00 2.42
C SER A 88 8.56 -13.51 3.60
N LEU A 89 7.91 -13.48 4.76
CA LEU A 89 8.55 -13.33 6.06
C LEU A 89 8.24 -14.55 6.92
N GLU A 90 9.28 -15.09 7.52
CA GLU A 90 9.21 -16.13 8.53
C GLU A 90 9.55 -15.51 9.88
N MET A 91 8.78 -15.85 10.90
CA MET A 91 8.81 -15.14 12.18
C MET A 91 8.56 -16.08 13.35
N CYS A 92 9.25 -15.82 14.45
CA CYS A 92 9.04 -16.41 15.76
C CYS A 92 9.11 -15.29 16.80
N PHE A 93 8.48 -15.51 17.95
CA PHE A 93 8.57 -14.59 19.08
C PHE A 93 9.32 -15.28 20.22
N TYR A 94 10.09 -14.52 20.98
CA TYR A 94 10.71 -15.05 22.18
C TYR A 94 10.80 -14.00 23.29
N SER A 95 10.80 -14.43 24.55
CA SER A 95 11.03 -13.54 25.69
C SER A 95 12.51 -13.45 26.05
N ALA A 96 12.91 -12.43 26.81
CA ALA A 96 14.28 -12.30 27.34
C ALA A 96 14.79 -13.55 28.09
N ASP A 97 13.88 -14.32 28.70
CA ASP A 97 14.17 -15.58 29.41
C ASP A 97 14.28 -16.82 28.50
N GLY A 98 14.19 -16.66 27.18
CA GLY A 98 14.33 -17.75 26.21
C GLY A 98 13.08 -18.63 26.03
N ILE A 99 11.89 -18.17 26.41
CA ILE A 99 10.63 -18.85 26.05
C ILE A 99 10.27 -18.46 24.63
N TRP A 100 10.10 -19.46 23.76
CA TRP A 100 9.77 -19.27 22.35
C TRP A 100 8.29 -19.52 22.07
N ASP A 101 7.73 -18.71 21.18
CA ASP A 101 6.49 -18.97 20.46
C ASP A 101 6.80 -19.00 18.97
N ASN A 102 6.97 -20.21 18.45
CA ASN A 102 7.18 -20.52 17.05
C ASN A 102 5.96 -21.22 16.45
N ASN A 103 4.75 -20.89 16.93
CA ASN A 103 3.50 -21.46 16.42
C ASN A 103 3.53 -23.00 16.40
N TYR A 104 3.91 -23.61 17.54
CA TYR A 104 4.04 -25.07 17.70
C TYR A 104 5.03 -25.72 16.70
N GLY A 105 6.12 -25.02 16.38
CA GLY A 105 7.17 -25.50 15.46
C GLY A 105 6.87 -25.27 13.98
N GLN A 106 5.81 -24.55 13.63
CA GLN A 106 5.47 -24.21 12.24
C GLN A 106 5.97 -22.82 11.81
N ASP A 107 6.41 -22.02 12.79
CA ASP A 107 6.68 -20.60 12.67
C ASP A 107 5.44 -19.81 12.20
N TYR A 108 5.51 -18.49 12.30
CA TYR A 108 4.55 -17.62 11.63
C TYR A 108 5.11 -17.27 10.26
N ARG A 109 4.32 -17.49 9.20
CA ARG A 109 4.69 -17.10 7.84
C ARG A 109 3.72 -16.08 7.29
N ILE A 110 4.27 -14.97 6.83
CA ILE A 110 3.55 -13.94 6.10
C ILE A 110 3.96 -14.04 4.63
N ASN A 111 2.99 -14.15 3.72
CA ASN A 111 3.24 -13.90 2.31
C ASN A 111 2.91 -12.44 2.04
N LEU A 112 3.93 -11.64 1.76
CA LEU A 112 3.73 -10.23 1.44
C LEU A 112 2.96 -10.14 0.12
N ARG A 113 1.87 -9.38 0.11
CA ARG A 113 0.95 -9.33 -1.03
C ARG A 113 1.51 -8.44 -2.15
N GLY A 114 2.52 -8.96 -2.84
CA GLY A 114 2.82 -8.62 -4.23
C GLY A 114 2.95 -7.13 -4.52
N PHE A 115 3.81 -6.44 -3.79
CA PHE A 115 4.47 -5.27 -4.36
C PHE A 115 5.61 -5.81 -5.22
N LEU A 116 5.33 -6.17 -6.47
CA LEU A 116 6.40 -6.65 -7.35
C LEU A 116 7.41 -5.52 -7.59
N PRO A 117 8.73 -5.78 -7.52
CA PRO A 117 9.74 -4.83 -7.94
C PRO A 117 9.56 -4.48 -9.43
N ASP A 118 9.85 -3.24 -9.83
CA ASP A 118 9.76 -2.78 -11.23
C ASP A 118 10.57 -3.69 -12.20
N SER A 119 11.67 -4.28 -11.72
CA SER A 119 12.52 -5.24 -12.45
C SER A 119 11.81 -6.57 -12.72
N VAL A 120 10.93 -7.02 -11.83
CA VAL A 120 10.13 -8.24 -11.99
C VAL A 120 8.95 -7.98 -12.92
N ILE A 121 8.29 -6.81 -12.78
CA ILE A 121 7.19 -6.37 -13.66
C ILE A 121 7.66 -6.28 -15.12
N SER A 122 8.85 -5.70 -15.35
CA SER A 122 9.44 -5.61 -16.68
C SER A 122 9.83 -6.96 -17.28
N SER A 123 10.12 -7.97 -16.46
CA SER A 123 10.44 -9.33 -16.90
C SER A 123 9.23 -10.24 -17.17
N LEU A 124 8.05 -9.92 -16.62
CA LEU A 124 6.88 -10.81 -16.64
C LEU A 124 6.04 -10.76 -17.93
N GLY A 125 6.32 -9.83 -18.86
CA GLY A 125 5.68 -9.81 -20.18
C GLY A 125 4.15 -9.60 -20.17
N ASP A 126 3.59 -9.38 -21.37
CA ASP A 126 2.29 -8.74 -21.65
C ASP A 126 0.99 -9.33 -21.04
N SER A 127 1.03 -10.39 -20.22
CA SER A 127 -0.19 -11.13 -19.83
C SER A 127 -0.65 -10.92 -18.38
N LEU A 128 0.25 -10.62 -17.43
CA LEU A 128 -0.12 -10.09 -16.10
C LEU A 128 -0.08 -8.55 -16.06
N SER A 129 0.34 -7.93 -17.17
CA SER A 129 0.97 -6.61 -17.18
C SER A 129 0.03 -5.42 -17.02
N LYS A 130 -1.28 -5.53 -17.29
CA LYS A 130 -2.17 -4.34 -17.23
C LYS A 130 -2.82 -4.14 -15.88
N TYR A 131 -3.38 -5.19 -15.28
CA TYR A 131 -4.07 -5.03 -13.99
C TYR A 131 -3.09 -4.71 -12.88
N ASP A 132 -1.94 -5.39 -12.85
CA ASP A 132 -0.92 -5.16 -11.83
C ASP A 132 -0.20 -3.82 -12.03
N LEU A 133 0.06 -3.40 -13.27
CA LEU A 133 0.58 -2.06 -13.57
C LEU A 133 -0.42 -0.96 -13.19
N ILE A 134 -1.72 -1.14 -13.50
CA ILE A 134 -2.77 -0.20 -13.07
C ILE A 134 -2.84 -0.15 -11.55
N LYS A 135 -2.74 -1.30 -10.86
CA LYS A 135 -2.75 -1.39 -9.40
C LYS A 135 -1.52 -0.71 -8.79
N GLU A 136 -0.34 -0.88 -9.37
CA GLU A 136 0.92 -0.27 -8.93
C GLU A 136 0.92 1.24 -9.15
N ARG A 137 0.54 1.69 -10.35
CA ARG A 137 0.39 3.11 -10.69
C ARG A 137 -0.67 3.80 -9.81
N TYR A 138 -1.73 3.07 -9.48
CA TYR A 138 -2.73 3.50 -8.49
C TYR A 138 -2.12 3.67 -7.09
N GLN A 139 -1.26 2.75 -6.62
CA GLN A 139 -0.54 2.92 -5.35
C GLN A 139 0.43 4.12 -5.36
N ARG A 140 1.10 4.41 -6.50
CA ARG A 140 1.96 5.60 -6.63
C ARG A 140 1.17 6.90 -6.49
N ILE A 141 0.00 7.02 -7.15
CA ILE A 141 -0.89 8.18 -6.97
C ILE A 141 -1.26 8.34 -5.49
N ARG A 142 -1.65 7.24 -4.84
CA ARG A 142 -2.04 7.21 -3.44
C ARG A 142 -0.92 7.71 -2.50
N GLN A 143 0.32 7.29 -2.72
CA GLN A 143 1.47 7.74 -1.94
C GLN A 143 1.76 9.24 -2.13
N SER A 144 1.72 9.73 -3.38
CA SER A 144 1.93 11.15 -3.66
C SER A 144 0.84 12.04 -3.03
N ILE A 145 -0.38 11.55 -2.89
CA ILE A 145 -1.45 12.25 -2.15
C ILE A 145 -1.18 12.29 -0.66
N TYR A 146 -0.80 11.16 -0.05
CA TYR A 146 -0.42 11.15 1.36
C TYR A 146 0.72 12.14 1.65
N TYR A 147 1.73 12.19 0.78
CA TYR A 147 2.82 13.15 0.91
C TYR A 147 2.37 14.60 0.71
N LEU A 148 1.43 14.86 -0.20
CA LEU A 148 0.77 16.17 -0.30
C LEU A 148 0.06 16.56 0.99
N GLU A 149 -0.64 15.65 1.66
CA GLU A 149 -1.35 15.94 2.91
C GLU A 149 -0.38 16.32 4.03
N GLN A 150 0.79 15.66 4.10
CA GLN A 150 1.84 16.03 5.04
C GLN A 150 2.44 17.40 4.71
N ILE A 151 2.63 17.72 3.43
CA ILE A 151 3.21 19.01 3.00
C ILE A 151 2.17 20.15 3.03
N GLN A 152 0.87 19.89 2.88
CA GLN A 152 -0.18 20.90 3.03
C GLN A 152 -0.25 21.48 4.44
N ARG A 153 0.21 20.73 5.43
CA ARG A 153 0.39 21.20 6.81
C ARG A 153 1.67 22.04 7.00
N SER A 154 2.49 22.16 5.96
CA SER A 154 3.69 23.01 5.93
C SER A 154 3.46 24.23 5.04
N ASP A 155 4.04 25.37 5.39
CA ASP A 155 3.95 26.62 4.60
C ASP A 155 4.80 26.59 3.30
N ASP A 156 5.40 25.45 2.94
CA ASP A 156 6.29 25.31 1.79
C ASP A 156 5.51 25.10 0.47
N GLN A 157 5.03 26.21 -0.10
CA GLN A 157 4.30 26.23 -1.36
C GLN A 157 5.09 25.64 -2.55
N SER A 158 6.42 25.75 -2.55
CA SER A 158 7.26 25.23 -3.65
C SER A 158 7.31 23.71 -3.63
N ARG A 159 7.26 23.10 -2.44
CA ARG A 159 7.17 21.65 -2.28
C ARG A 159 5.77 21.14 -2.60
N GLN A 160 4.71 21.86 -2.21
CA GLN A 160 3.33 21.54 -2.61
C GLN A 160 3.15 21.53 -4.13
N LEU A 161 3.70 22.54 -4.82
CA LEU A 161 3.59 22.66 -6.28
C LEU A 161 4.27 21.50 -7.02
N ARG A 162 5.46 21.07 -6.55
CA ARG A 162 6.20 19.95 -7.14
C ARG A 162 5.42 18.64 -7.08
N VAL A 163 4.84 18.33 -5.92
CA VAL A 163 4.07 17.10 -5.76
C VAL A 163 2.74 17.16 -6.54
N LEU A 164 2.12 18.33 -6.66
CA LEU A 164 0.96 18.53 -7.55
C LEU A 164 1.31 18.29 -9.03
N TYR A 165 2.48 18.73 -9.49
CA TYR A 165 2.95 18.46 -10.85
C TYR A 165 3.23 16.97 -11.07
N GLU A 166 3.84 16.28 -10.11
CA GLU A 166 4.04 14.84 -10.18
C GLU A 166 2.71 14.08 -10.25
N LEU A 167 1.74 14.44 -9.41
CA LEU A 167 0.41 13.84 -9.43
C LEU A 167 -0.32 14.05 -10.74
N LYS A 168 -0.24 15.26 -11.31
CA LYS A 168 -0.83 15.57 -12.61
C LYS A 168 -0.21 14.68 -13.70
N ASN A 169 1.12 14.59 -13.76
CA ASN A 169 1.82 13.80 -14.77
C ASN A 169 1.48 12.31 -14.66
N VAL A 170 1.41 11.78 -13.43
CA VAL A 170 1.04 10.38 -13.19
C VAL A 170 -0.42 10.13 -13.59
N ALA A 171 -1.34 11.03 -13.23
CA ALA A 171 -2.76 10.93 -13.62
C ALA A 171 -2.95 10.96 -15.15
N GLU A 172 -2.23 11.84 -15.85
CA GLU A 172 -2.28 11.94 -17.32
C GLU A 172 -1.77 10.67 -18.03
N GLN A 173 -0.82 9.95 -17.43
CA GLN A 173 -0.33 8.67 -17.96
C GLN A 173 -1.33 7.52 -17.75
N ILE A 174 -2.08 7.55 -16.65
CA ILE A 174 -2.97 6.45 -16.24
C ILE A 174 -4.38 6.60 -16.82
N LEU A 175 -4.87 7.83 -16.96
CA LEU A 175 -6.24 8.11 -17.38
C LEU A 175 -6.61 7.44 -18.73
N PRO A 176 -5.74 7.45 -19.78
CA PRO A 176 -6.04 6.76 -21.03
C PRO A 176 -6.13 5.23 -20.87
N GLU A 177 -5.37 4.65 -19.96
CA GLU A 177 -5.39 3.20 -19.71
C GLU A 177 -6.64 2.78 -18.94
N ILE A 178 -7.06 3.55 -17.93
CA ILE A 178 -8.33 3.34 -17.22
C ILE A 178 -9.51 3.44 -18.19
N MET A 179 -9.49 4.43 -19.09
CA MET A 179 -10.55 4.61 -20.09
C MET A 179 -10.59 3.47 -21.11
N ARG A 180 -9.43 2.92 -21.51
CA ARG A 180 -9.37 1.73 -22.38
C ARG A 180 -9.88 0.45 -21.71
N VAL A 181 -9.70 0.31 -20.39
CA VAL A 181 -10.25 -0.84 -19.63
C VAL A 181 -11.78 -0.74 -19.50
N LYS A 182 -12.37 0.47 -19.49
CA LYS A 182 -13.82 0.68 -19.50
C LYS A 182 -14.49 0.15 -20.78
N ASP A 183 -13.83 0.22 -21.93
CA ASP A 183 -14.36 -0.32 -23.19
C ASP A 183 -14.56 -1.85 -23.17
N ILE A 184 -13.93 -2.55 -22.21
CA ILE A 184 -14.03 -4.02 -22.04
C ILE A 184 -15.25 -4.42 -21.19
N LYS A 185 -15.85 -3.49 -20.43
CA LYS A 185 -17.11 -3.72 -19.69
C LYS A 185 -18.16 -2.67 -20.06
N LYS A 186 -18.63 -2.71 -21.31
CA LYS A 186 -19.88 -2.04 -21.68
C LYS A 186 -21.04 -2.68 -20.89
N GLY A 187 -21.64 -1.89 -20.00
CA GLY A 187 -22.88 -2.25 -19.32
C GLY A 187 -22.88 -2.09 -17.80
N SER A 188 -22.26 -1.05 -17.22
CA SER A 188 -22.43 -0.76 -15.79
C SER A 188 -22.92 0.65 -15.52
N ASP A 189 -23.87 0.72 -14.58
CA ASP A 189 -24.50 1.84 -13.86
C ASP A 189 -23.60 3.07 -13.64
N LEU A 190 -22.27 2.90 -13.61
CA LEU A 190 -21.30 4.00 -13.48
C LEU A 190 -21.29 4.96 -14.67
N GLU A 191 -21.50 4.49 -15.90
CA GLU A 191 -21.51 5.34 -17.10
C GLU A 191 -22.79 6.17 -17.19
N GLN A 192 -23.93 5.58 -16.83
CA GLN A 192 -25.19 6.28 -16.68
C GLN A 192 -25.11 7.32 -15.55
N ARG A 193 -24.54 6.97 -14.39
CA ARG A 193 -24.34 7.93 -13.28
C ARG A 193 -23.37 9.04 -13.62
N TYR A 194 -22.31 8.75 -14.39
CA TYR A 194 -21.38 9.77 -14.86
C TYR A 194 -22.03 10.69 -15.92
N THR A 195 -22.80 10.13 -16.84
CA THR A 195 -23.52 10.89 -17.89
C THR A 195 -24.66 11.74 -17.30
N GLU A 196 -25.50 11.17 -16.43
CA GLU A 196 -26.54 11.89 -15.69
C GLU A 196 -25.95 13.01 -14.82
N PHE A 197 -24.75 12.81 -14.26
CA PHE A 197 -24.04 13.81 -13.49
C PHE A 197 -23.49 14.94 -14.38
N LEU A 198 -22.90 14.62 -15.55
CA LEU A 198 -22.45 15.63 -16.51
C LEU A 198 -23.62 16.48 -17.03
N ILE A 199 -24.79 15.87 -17.24
CA ILE A 199 -26.03 16.56 -17.61
C ILE A 199 -26.55 17.44 -16.45
N LYS A 200 -26.55 16.95 -15.21
CA LYS A 200 -27.00 17.72 -14.02
C LYS A 200 -26.08 18.87 -13.62
N THR A 201 -24.84 18.90 -14.13
CA THR A 201 -23.82 19.90 -13.77
C THR A 201 -23.47 20.85 -14.91
N ASP A 202 -24.29 20.89 -15.98
CA ASP A 202 -24.10 21.67 -17.21
C ASP A 202 -22.70 21.51 -17.83
N CYS A 203 -22.09 20.33 -17.68
CA CYS A 203 -20.76 20.05 -18.20
C CYS A 203 -20.77 19.40 -19.59
N LEU A 204 -21.96 19.22 -20.17
CA LEU A 204 -22.24 18.94 -21.58
C LEU A 204 -23.09 20.08 -22.17
#